data_AF-A0A2G9S0T8-F1
#
_entry.id   AF-A0A2G9S0T8-F1
#
_cell.length_a   1.000
_cell.length_b   1.000
_cell.length_c   1.000
_cell.angle_alpha   90.00
_cell.angle_beta   90.00
_cell.angle_gamma   90.00
#
_symmetry.space_group_name_H-M   'P 1'
#
loop_
_entity.id
_entity.type
_entity.pdbx_description
1 polymer ?
#
loop_
_entity_poly.entity_id
_entity_poly.type
_entity_poly.pdbx_seq_one_letter_code
_entity_poly.pdbx_strand_id
1 'polypeptide(L)'
;MRTCERLVKEGRFVPTNPVGILTSSYRELLQNKVPLLGSSTACLVILDRTSHRLHTANLGDSGFLVVRAGEVVHRSDEQQHYFNTPFQLSIAPPEAEGVVLSDSPDAADSSSFDVQLGDIILTATDGLFDNMPDYMILQELKKLK
;
A
#
# COMPACT_ATOMS: atom_id res chain seq x y z
N MET A 1 2.93 -1.27 -10.08
CA MET A 1 2.72 -2.60 -9.45
C MET A 1 3.25 -3.82 -10.22
N ARG A 2 3.47 -3.80 -11.56
CA ARG A 2 3.96 -4.99 -12.31
C ARG A 2 5.28 -5.56 -11.80
N THR A 3 6.22 -4.70 -11.40
CA THR A 3 7.51 -5.14 -10.83
C THR A 3 7.31 -5.88 -9.51
N CYS A 4 6.47 -5.36 -8.60
CA CYS A 4 6.14 -6.04 -7.35
C CYS A 4 5.53 -7.43 -7.62
N GLU A 5 4.56 -7.50 -8.53
CA GLU A 5 3.91 -8.76 -8.93
C GLU A 5 4.92 -9.79 -9.45
N ARG A 6 5.85 -9.35 -10.31
CA ARG A 6 6.89 -10.21 -10.85
C ARG A 6 7.83 -10.72 -9.76
N LEU A 7 8.30 -9.86 -8.85
CA LEU A 7 9.16 -10.26 -7.73
C LEU A 7 8.47 -11.31 -6.84
N VAL A 8 7.17 -11.14 -6.57
CA VAL A 8 6.39 -12.12 -5.80
C VAL A 8 6.27 -13.45 -6.56
N LYS A 9 5.94 -13.42 -7.85
CA LYS A 9 5.82 -14.63 -8.68
C LYS A 9 7.14 -15.41 -8.84
N GLU A 10 8.27 -14.70 -8.88
CA GLU A 10 9.61 -15.30 -8.94
C GLU A 10 10.11 -15.79 -7.58
N GLY A 11 9.35 -15.60 -6.49
CA GLY A 11 9.79 -15.93 -5.13
C GLY A 11 10.91 -15.04 -4.61
N ARG A 12 11.11 -13.86 -5.22
CA ARG A 12 12.17 -12.90 -4.88
C ARG A 12 11.65 -11.85 -3.89
N PHE A 13 11.07 -12.32 -2.79
CA PHE A 13 10.60 -11.48 -1.70
C PHE A 13 10.66 -12.20 -0.36
N VAL A 14 10.61 -11.42 0.72
CA VAL A 14 10.45 -11.94 2.08
C VAL A 14 9.04 -11.55 2.55
N PRO A 15 8.14 -12.51 2.83
CA PRO A 15 6.75 -12.22 3.18
C PRO A 15 6.58 -11.27 4.38
N THR A 16 7.50 -11.34 5.34
CA THR A 16 7.50 -10.50 6.54
C THR A 16 8.04 -9.09 6.31
N ASN A 17 8.52 -8.78 5.09
CA ASN A 17 9.10 -7.49 4.74
C ASN A 17 8.49 -6.92 3.42
N PRO A 18 7.24 -6.41 3.45
CA PRO A 18 6.62 -5.77 2.29
C PRO A 18 7.37 -4.51 1.81
N VAL A 19 8.00 -3.76 2.73
CA VAL A 19 8.86 -2.60 2.39
C VAL A 19 10.00 -3.02 1.45
N GLY A 20 10.57 -4.20 1.65
CA GLY A 20 11.58 -4.77 0.76
C GLY A 20 11.10 -4.98 -0.68
N ILE A 21 9.83 -5.36 -0.87
CA ILE A 21 9.21 -5.50 -2.20
C ILE A 21 9.05 -4.13 -2.85
N LEU A 22 8.52 -3.17 -2.10
CA LEU A 22 8.33 -1.79 -2.57
C LEU A 22 9.67 -1.18 -2.99
N THR A 23 10.68 -1.30 -2.13
CA THR A 23 12.04 -0.80 -2.35
C THR A 23 12.69 -1.41 -3.58
N SER A 24 12.69 -2.74 -3.68
CA SER A 24 13.32 -3.44 -4.81
C SER A 24 12.63 -3.11 -6.12
N SER A 25 11.29 -3.03 -6.10
CA SER A 25 10.48 -2.68 -7.26
C SER A 25 10.73 -1.26 -7.73
N TYR A 26 10.79 -0.31 -6.79
CA TYR A 26 11.05 1.09 -7.10
C TYR A 26 12.46 1.30 -7.67
N ARG A 27 13.48 0.68 -7.06
CA ARG A 27 14.86 0.72 -7.56
C ARG A 27 14.98 0.18 -8.98
N GLU A 28 14.28 -0.90 -9.30
CA GLU A 28 14.27 -1.44 -10.66
C GLU A 28 13.59 -0.47 -11.65
N LEU A 29 12.49 0.18 -11.24
CA LEU A 29 11.84 1.20 -12.07
C LEU A 29 12.76 2.39 -12.37
N LEU A 30 13.54 2.84 -11.39
CA LEU A 30 14.53 3.91 -11.56
C LEU A 30 15.66 3.54 -12.52
N GLN A 31 15.95 2.25 -12.69
CA GLN A 31 17.00 1.74 -13.57
C GLN A 31 16.51 1.41 -14.99
N ASN A 32 15.21 1.58 -15.27
CA ASN A 32 14.67 1.32 -16.60
C ASN A 32 15.27 2.28 -17.63
N LYS A 33 15.69 1.72 -18.78
CA LYS A 33 16.26 2.50 -19.90
C LYS A 33 15.31 3.59 -20.43
N VAL A 34 14.01 3.32 -20.37
CA VAL A 34 12.95 4.28 -20.70
C VAL A 34 12.27 4.63 -19.38
N PRO A 35 12.45 5.86 -18.87
CA PRO A 35 11.88 6.23 -17.59
C PRO A 35 10.36 6.29 -17.69
N LEU A 36 9.69 5.66 -16.72
CA LEU A 36 8.25 5.73 -16.56
C LEU A 36 7.92 6.92 -15.67
N LEU A 37 7.80 8.09 -16.30
CA LEU A 37 7.55 9.34 -15.59
C LEU A 37 6.21 9.33 -14.87
N GLY A 38 6.19 9.90 -13.66
CA GLY A 38 5.00 10.02 -12.84
C GLY A 38 5.27 9.68 -11.39
N SER A 39 4.21 9.71 -10.59
CA SER A 39 4.26 9.35 -9.18
C SER A 39 3.09 8.46 -8.78
N SER A 40 3.23 7.81 -7.62
CA SER A 40 2.19 6.92 -7.09
C SER A 40 2.35 6.78 -5.59
N THR A 41 1.21 6.69 -4.90
CA THR A 41 1.10 6.04 -3.60
C THR A 41 1.31 4.53 -3.76
N ALA A 42 1.51 3.81 -2.66
CA ALA A 42 1.62 2.35 -2.69
C ALA A 42 1.13 1.71 -1.40
N CYS A 43 0.10 0.87 -1.49
CA CYS A 43 -0.36 0.01 -0.39
C CYS A 43 -0.07 -1.45 -0.72
N LEU A 44 0.79 -2.10 0.08
CA LEU A 44 1.10 -3.52 0.00
C LEU A 44 0.56 -4.23 1.24
N VAL A 45 -0.14 -5.34 1.00
CA VAL A 45 -0.68 -6.22 2.04
C VAL A 45 -0.31 -7.65 1.69
N ILE A 46 0.40 -8.33 2.59
CA ILE A 46 0.85 -9.72 2.44
C ILE A 46 0.20 -10.57 3.51
N LEU A 47 -0.60 -11.54 3.09
CA LEU A 47 -1.15 -12.57 3.98
C LEU A 47 -0.20 -13.75 4.05
N ASP A 48 0.52 -13.88 5.17
CA ASP A 48 1.30 -15.06 5.49
C ASP A 48 0.36 -16.13 6.08
N ARG A 49 0.04 -17.12 5.25
CA ARG A 49 -0.84 -18.23 5.61
C ARG A 49 -0.20 -19.24 6.56
N THR A 50 1.13 -19.23 6.71
CA THR A 50 1.82 -20.15 7.61
C THR A 50 1.79 -19.62 9.04
N SER A 51 1.99 -18.31 9.21
CA SER A 51 1.93 -17.65 10.53
C SER A 51 0.55 -17.08 10.87
N HIS A 52 -0.39 -17.06 9.92
CA HIS A 52 -1.70 -16.39 10.02
C HIS A 52 -1.58 -14.90 10.35
N ARG A 53 -0.60 -14.23 9.73
CA ARG A 53 -0.34 -12.80 9.92
C ARG A 53 -0.52 -12.02 8.65
N LEU A 54 -0.93 -10.78 8.81
CA LEU A 54 -0.76 -9.75 7.80
C LEU A 54 0.54 -9.01 8.04
N HIS A 55 1.23 -8.70 6.95
CA HIS A 55 2.34 -7.77 6.89
C HIS A 55 2.00 -6.68 5.88
N THR A 56 2.12 -5.42 6.29
CA THR A 56 1.71 -4.29 5.45
C THR A 56 2.84 -3.30 5.26
N ALA A 57 2.82 -2.59 4.15
CA ALA A 57 3.58 -1.37 3.92
C ALA A 57 2.69 -0.40 3.13
N ASN A 58 2.40 0.76 3.71
CA ASN A 58 1.61 1.80 3.08
C ASN A 58 2.44 3.07 2.91
N LEU A 59 2.49 3.60 1.70
CA LEU A 59 3.10 4.88 1.37
C LEU A 59 2.04 5.78 0.72
N GLY A 60 1.68 6.87 1.41
CA GLY A 60 0.67 7.84 0.96
C GLY A 60 -0.69 7.68 1.63
N ASP A 61 -1.75 8.07 0.93
CA ASP A 61 -3.14 8.12 1.40
C ASP A 61 -4.06 7.06 0.74
N SER A 62 -3.46 6.15 -0.04
CA SER A 62 -4.07 4.83 -0.22
C SER A 62 -3.98 4.04 1.09
N GLY A 63 -4.62 2.88 1.16
CA GLY A 63 -4.60 2.15 2.42
C GLY A 63 -5.37 0.84 2.45
N PHE A 64 -5.49 0.31 3.66
CA PHE A 64 -6.22 -0.91 3.94
C PHE A 64 -7.06 -0.79 5.21
N LEU A 65 -8.08 -1.65 5.28
CA LEU A 65 -9.01 -1.80 6.38
C LEU A 65 -9.22 -3.30 6.62
N VAL A 66 -9.15 -3.73 7.88
CA VAL A 66 -9.48 -5.10 8.28
C VAL A 66 -10.75 -5.07 9.09
N VAL A 67 -11.76 -5.78 8.62
CA VAL A 67 -13.07 -5.86 9.26
C VAL A 67 -13.27 -7.24 9.84
N ARG A 68 -13.57 -7.29 11.14
CA ARG A 68 -13.88 -8.52 11.88
C ARG A 68 -15.24 -8.39 12.52
N ALA A 69 -16.11 -9.37 12.26
CA ALA A 69 -17.47 -9.40 12.83
C ALA A 69 -18.30 -8.11 12.61
N GLY A 70 -18.01 -7.34 11.55
CA GLY A 70 -18.73 -6.11 11.23
C GLY A 70 -18.10 -4.83 11.81
N GLU A 71 -16.96 -4.94 12.49
CA GLU A 71 -16.22 -3.83 13.08
C GLU A 71 -14.84 -3.70 12.45
N VAL A 72 -14.32 -2.48 12.37
CA VAL A 72 -12.96 -2.21 11.92
C VAL A 72 -11.99 -2.54 13.05
N VAL A 73 -11.11 -3.51 12.84
CA VAL A 73 -10.09 -3.92 13.83
C VAL A 73 -8.69 -3.39 13.51
N HIS A 74 -8.42 -3.12 12.24
CA HIS A 74 -7.19 -2.45 11.80
C HIS A 74 -7.49 -1.51 10.63
N ARG A 75 -6.77 -0.39 10.58
CA ARG A 75 -6.82 0.61 9.52
C ARG A 75 -5.40 1.18 9.35
N SER A 76 -4.96 1.37 8.12
CA SER A 76 -3.72 2.10 7.84
C SER A 76 -3.88 3.59 8.16
N ASP A 77 -2.82 4.20 8.68
CA ASP A 77 -2.75 5.64 8.78
C ASP A 77 -2.38 6.27 7.42
N GLU A 78 -3.03 7.38 7.08
CA GLU A 78 -2.73 8.16 5.88
C GLU A 78 -1.42 8.95 6.10
N GLN A 79 -0.57 8.97 5.08
CA GLN A 79 0.68 9.72 5.09
C GLN A 79 0.64 10.88 4.11
N GLN A 80 0.66 12.10 4.64
CA GLN A 80 0.61 13.34 3.87
C GLN A 80 1.66 14.35 4.36
N HIS A 81 2.25 15.10 3.43
CA HIS A 81 3.13 16.22 3.75
C HIS A 81 2.33 17.42 4.27
N TYR A 82 1.16 17.63 3.68
CA TYR A 82 0.12 18.58 4.06
C TYR A 82 -1.18 18.14 3.39
N PHE A 83 -2.29 18.83 3.71
CA PHE A 83 -3.61 18.45 3.23
C PHE A 83 -3.64 18.15 1.72
N ASN A 84 -4.12 16.95 1.38
CA ASN A 84 -4.28 16.48 0.00
C ASN A 84 -2.97 16.42 -0.80
N THR A 85 -1.84 16.20 -0.13
CA THR A 85 -0.53 15.97 -0.75
C THR A 85 0.12 14.75 -0.12
N PRO A 86 -0.16 13.55 -0.66
CA PRO A 86 0.36 12.32 -0.10
C PRO A 86 1.86 12.14 -0.28
N PHE A 87 2.41 11.31 0.60
CA PHE A 87 3.69 10.68 0.37
C PHE A 87 3.62 9.84 -0.91
N GLN A 88 4.67 9.89 -1.73
CA GLN A 88 4.64 9.29 -3.05
C GLN A 88 6.03 8.88 -3.55
N LEU A 89 6.08 7.78 -4.28
CA LEU A 89 7.25 7.43 -5.09
C LEU A 89 7.16 8.15 -6.44
N SER A 90 8.24 8.76 -6.90
CA SER A 90 8.21 9.60 -8.11
C SER A 90 9.41 9.40 -9.00
N ILE A 91 9.16 9.24 -10.30
CA ILE A 91 10.17 9.33 -11.34
C ILE A 91 9.95 10.66 -12.06
N ALA A 92 10.73 11.66 -11.67
CA ALA A 92 10.67 12.99 -12.26
C ALA A 92 11.27 13.00 -13.68
N PRO A 93 10.74 13.83 -14.60
CA PRO A 93 11.47 14.13 -15.83
C PRO A 93 12.78 14.86 -15.51
N PRO A 94 13.83 14.74 -16.36
CA PRO A 94 15.14 15.35 -16.11
C PRO A 94 15.08 16.85 -15.80
N GLU A 95 14.17 17.58 -16.47
CA GLU A 95 13.97 19.01 -16.28
C GLU A 95 13.30 19.40 -14.94
N ALA A 96 12.72 18.46 -14.20
CA ALA A 96 12.01 18.70 -12.94
C ALA A 96 12.64 17.94 -11.74
N GLU A 97 13.85 17.42 -11.92
CA GLU A 97 14.57 16.71 -10.87
C GLU A 97 14.81 17.64 -9.66
N GLY A 98 14.48 17.16 -8.45
CA GLY A 98 14.55 17.95 -7.21
C GLY A 98 13.40 18.94 -6.99
N VAL A 99 12.49 19.09 -7.94
CA VAL A 99 11.28 19.93 -7.80
C VAL A 99 10.04 19.09 -7.48
N VAL A 100 9.99 17.86 -7.99
CA VAL A 100 8.90 16.91 -7.71
C VAL A 100 9.13 16.24 -6.36
N LEU A 101 8.07 16.17 -5.54
CA LEU A 101 8.09 15.40 -4.29
C LEU A 101 8.36 13.93 -4.59
N SER A 102 9.37 13.35 -3.93
CA SER A 102 9.66 11.93 -3.99
C SER A 102 10.10 11.46 -2.61
N ASP A 103 9.34 10.54 -2.05
CA ASP A 103 9.63 9.91 -0.77
C ASP A 103 10.46 8.65 -0.95
N SER A 104 11.17 8.26 0.12
CA SER A 104 11.84 6.97 0.16
C SER A 104 10.80 5.86 0.38
N PRO A 105 10.93 4.69 -0.26
CA PRO A 105 10.18 3.50 0.12
C PRO A 105 10.28 3.16 1.61
N ASP A 106 11.40 3.51 2.27
CA ASP A 106 11.62 3.29 3.70
C ASP A 106 10.73 4.18 4.60
N ALA A 107 10.09 5.21 4.03
CA ALA A 107 9.12 6.04 4.73
C ALA A 107 7.73 5.40 4.83
N ALA A 108 7.50 4.27 4.14
CA ALA A 108 6.23 3.56 4.19
C ALA A 108 5.92 3.11 5.62
N ASP A 109 4.71 3.39 6.10
CA ASP A 109 4.23 2.88 7.37
C ASP A 109 4.04 1.36 7.27
N SER A 110 4.63 0.63 8.21
CA SER A 110 4.67 -0.83 8.16
C SER A 110 4.16 -1.43 9.45
N SER A 111 3.30 -2.43 9.32
CA SER A 111 2.67 -3.09 10.46
C SER A 111 2.60 -4.60 10.26
N SER A 112 2.52 -5.33 11.36
CA SER A 112 2.24 -6.76 11.33
C SER A 112 1.37 -7.17 12.50
N PHE A 113 0.30 -7.90 12.20
CA PHE A 113 -0.70 -8.31 13.17
C PHE A 113 -1.37 -9.62 12.74
N ASP A 114 -1.96 -10.32 13.70
CA ASP A 114 -2.61 -11.60 13.46
C ASP A 114 -3.99 -11.40 12.82
N VAL A 115 -4.35 -12.31 11.92
CA VAL A 115 -5.68 -12.35 11.29
C VAL A 115 -6.48 -13.57 11.73
N GLN A 116 -7.79 -13.47 11.63
CA GLN A 116 -8.74 -14.52 11.99
C GLN A 116 -9.55 -14.95 10.77
N LEU A 117 -10.00 -16.20 10.79
CA LEU A 117 -10.93 -16.70 9.78
C LEU A 117 -12.21 -15.85 9.80
N GLY A 118 -12.64 -15.39 8.64
CA GLY A 118 -13.81 -14.51 8.50
C GLY A 118 -13.49 -13.01 8.57
N ASP A 119 -12.21 -12.64 8.76
CA ASP A 119 -11.76 -11.26 8.52
C ASP A 119 -11.90 -10.91 7.04
N ILE A 120 -12.37 -9.69 6.78
CA ILE A 120 -12.40 -9.10 5.44
C ILE A 120 -11.27 -8.07 5.37
N ILE A 121 -10.38 -8.25 4.40
CA ILE A 121 -9.27 -7.33 4.13
C ILE A 121 -9.67 -6.51 2.91
N LEU A 122 -9.90 -5.21 3.13
CA LEU A 122 -10.19 -4.25 2.09
C LEU A 122 -8.93 -3.42 1.83
N THR A 123 -8.53 -3.30 0.56
CA THR A 123 -7.51 -2.36 0.11
C THR A 123 -8.14 -1.39 -0.87
N ALA A 124 -7.89 -0.10 -0.72
CA ALA A 124 -8.43 0.92 -1.61
C ALA A 124 -7.50 2.13 -1.68
N THR A 125 -7.78 3.01 -2.64
CA THR A 125 -7.17 4.33 -2.71
C THR A 125 -8.02 5.36 -1.95
N ASP A 126 -7.47 6.55 -1.77
CA ASP A 126 -8.13 7.78 -1.30
C ASP A 126 -9.53 8.00 -1.91
N GLY A 127 -9.72 7.71 -3.21
CA GLY A 127 -11.01 7.83 -3.88
C GLY A 127 -12.17 7.08 -3.20
N LEU A 128 -11.90 5.99 -2.47
CA LEU A 128 -12.92 5.37 -1.59
C LEU A 128 -12.99 6.08 -0.23
N PHE A 129 -11.85 6.25 0.43
CA PHE A 129 -11.78 6.69 1.82
C PHE A 129 -12.22 8.16 2.01
N ASP A 130 -12.02 9.01 1.01
CA ASP A 130 -12.49 10.41 1.00
C ASP A 130 -14.01 10.51 0.82
N ASN A 131 -14.62 9.53 0.14
CA ASN A 131 -16.02 9.61 -0.30
C ASN A 131 -16.96 8.73 0.53
N MET A 132 -16.44 7.75 1.25
CA MET A 132 -17.25 6.81 2.04
C MET A 132 -16.73 6.68 3.48
N PRO A 133 -17.48 7.16 4.48
CA PRO A 133 -17.15 6.92 5.87
C PRO A 133 -17.31 5.43 6.24
N ASP A 134 -16.63 5.00 7.31
CA ASP A 134 -16.56 3.60 7.73
C ASP A 134 -17.93 2.91 7.81
N TYR A 135 -18.95 3.57 8.37
CA TYR A 135 -20.27 2.96 8.50
C TYR A 135 -20.90 2.60 7.14
N MET A 136 -20.64 3.38 6.08
CA MET A 136 -21.13 3.08 4.73
C MET A 136 -20.34 1.93 4.12
N ILE A 137 -19.01 1.92 4.29
CA ILE A 137 -18.16 0.80 3.86
C ILE A 137 -18.62 -0.50 4.53
N LEU A 138 -18.80 -0.47 5.85
CA LEU A 138 -19.27 -1.62 6.63
C LEU A 138 -20.66 -2.08 6.19
N GLN A 139 -21.57 -1.17 5.81
CA GLN A 139 -22.89 -1.52 5.28
C GLN A 139 -22.79 -2.27 3.93
N GLU A 140 -21.88 -1.87 3.05
CA GLU A 140 -21.64 -2.57 1.79
C GLU A 140 -20.99 -3.94 2.02
N LEU A 141 -20.00 -4.03 2.91
CA LEU A 141 -19.31 -5.29 3.23
C LEU A 141 -20.22 -6.32 3.91
N LYS A 142 -21.30 -5.90 4.60
CA LYS A 142 -22.31 -6.82 5.16
C LYS A 142 -22.99 -7.69 4.09
N LYS A 143 -23.02 -7.26 2.84
CA LYS A 143 -23.63 -8.01 1.71
C LYS A 143 -22.77 -9.17 1.23
N LEU A 144 -21.50 -9.24 1.64
CA LEU A 144 -20.55 -10.30 1.23
C LEU A 144 -20.64 -11.55 2.13
N LYS A 145 -21.50 -11.54 3.15
CA LYS A 145 -21.75 -12.66 4.06
C LYS A 145 -23.05 -13.36 3.74
#